data_AF-T1A849-F1
#
_entry.id   AF-T1A849-F1
#
_cell.length_a   1.000
_cell.length_b   1.000
_cell.length_c   1.000
_cell.angle_alpha   90.00
_cell.angle_beta   90.00
_cell.angle_gamma   90.00
#
_symmetry.space_group_name_H-M   'P 1'
#
loop_
_entity.id
_entity.type
_entity.pdbx_description
1 polymer ?
#
loop_
_entity_poly.entity_id
_entity_poly.type
_entity_poly.pdbx_seq_one_letter_code
_entity_poly.pdbx_strand_id
1 'polypeptide(L)' 'VPAPLAEKHFSGQFRVRIPPDVHRALAVQAAEQGVSLNRLASAKLAS' A
#
# COMPACT_ATOMS: atom_id res chain seq x y z
N VAL A 1 -11.14 9.26 34.87
CA VAL A 1 -11.00 9.87 33.52
C VAL A 1 -10.67 8.72 32.56
N PRO A 2 -11.44 8.45 31.50
CA PRO A 2 -11.13 7.36 30.59
C PRO A 2 -9.86 7.69 29.79
N ALA A 3 -8.99 6.70 29.58
CA ALA A 3 -7.79 6.88 28.78
C ALA A 3 -8.19 7.20 27.32
N PRO A 4 -7.50 8.15 26.66
CA PRO A 4 -7.81 8.49 25.27
C PRO A 4 -7.68 7.24 24.40
N LEU A 5 -8.65 7.02 23.51
CA LEU A 5 -8.63 5.93 22.50
C LEU A 5 -7.50 6.08 21.46
N ALA A 6 -6.62 7.06 21.63
CA ALA A 6 -5.81 7.67 20.58
C ALA A 6 -4.37 7.12 20.48
N GLU A 7 -4.05 5.98 21.09
CA GLU A 7 -2.69 5.44 21.09
C GLU A 7 -2.58 4.09 20.36
N LYS A 8 -3.43 3.84 19.36
CA LYS A 8 -3.13 2.75 18.42
C LYS A 8 -1.97 3.18 17.53
N HIS A 9 -0.77 2.72 17.86
CA HIS A 9 0.38 2.78 16.97
C HIS A 9 0.07 1.95 15.72
N PHE A 10 -0.18 2.64 14.61
CA PHE A 10 -0.34 2.00 13.31
C PHE A 10 1.06 1.79 12.71
N SER A 11 1.39 0.54 12.39
CA SER A 11 2.70 0.16 11.83
C SER A 11 2.98 0.72 10.43
N GLY A 12 1.98 1.34 9.79
CA GLY A 12 2.04 1.78 8.39
C GLY A 12 2.07 0.63 7.37
N GLN A 13 1.98 -0.63 7.83
CA GLN A 13 1.97 -1.79 6.95
C GLN A 13 0.53 -2.20 6.61
N PHE A 14 0.21 -2.25 5.32
CA PHE A 14 -1.09 -2.69 4.82
C PHE A 14 -0.88 -3.76 3.76
N ARG A 15 -1.12 -5.03 4.13
CA ARG A 15 -0.95 -6.18 3.23
C ARG A 15 -2.22 -6.42 2.45
N VAL A 16 -2.18 -6.18 1.14
CA VAL A 16 -3.33 -6.39 0.24
C VAL A 16 -3.14 -7.70 -0.51
N ARG A 17 -4.21 -8.50 -0.58
CA ARG A 17 -4.27 -9.68 -1.45
C ARG A 17 -4.82 -9.25 -2.81
N ILE A 18 -4.08 -9.54 -3.87
CA ILE A 18 -4.48 -9.26 -5.25
C ILE A 18 -4.24 -10.49 -6.13
N PRO A 19 -5.03 -10.68 -7.21
CA PRO A 19 -4.76 -11.71 -8.21
C PRO A 19 -3.38 -11.55 -8.87
N PRO A 20 -2.78 -12.63 -9.38
CA PRO A 20 -1.45 -12.59 -10.01
C PRO A 20 -1.40 -11.67 -11.24
N ASP A 21 -2.48 -11.57 -12.02
CA ASP A 21 -2.53 -10.69 -13.19
C ASP A 21 -2.44 -9.21 -12.81
N VAL A 22 -3.13 -8.82 -11.74
CA VAL A 22 -3.06 -7.45 -11.19
C VAL A 22 -1.67 -7.16 -10.64
N HIS A 23 -1.08 -8.12 -9.93
CA HIS A 23 0.30 -7.99 -9.45
C HIS A 23 1.29 -7.77 -10.61
N ARG A 24 1.16 -8.55 -11.69
CA ARG A 24 1.98 -8.40 -12.90
C ARG A 24 1.82 -7.01 -13.52
N ALA A 25 0.58 -6.56 -13.72
CA ALA A 25 0.31 -5.26 -14.33
C ALA A 25 0.92 -4.11 -13.50
N LEU A 26 0.79 -4.16 -12.17
CA LEU A 26 1.37 -3.16 -11.28
C LEU A 26 2.89 -3.20 -11.27
N ALA A 27 3.50 -4.39 -11.33
CA ALA A 27 4.95 -4.55 -11.39
C ALA A 27 5.54 -3.97 -12.69
N VAL A 28 4.88 -4.19 -13.83
CA VAL A 28 5.28 -3.60 -15.11
C VAL A 28 5.19 -2.07 -15.04
N GLN A 29 4.04 -1.53 -14.61
CA GLN A 29 3.86 -0.07 -14.48
C GLN A 29 4.88 0.56 -13.53
N ALA A 30 5.20 -0.09 -12.42
CA ALA A 30 6.18 0.40 -11.46
C ALA A 30 7.60 0.43 -12.07
N ALA A 31 7.96 -0.61 -12.85
CA ALA A 31 9.23 -0.67 -13.56
C ALA A 31 9.33 0.43 -14.64
N GLU A 32 8.25 0.65 -15.41
CA GLU A 32 8.19 1.71 -16.43
C GLU A 32 8.34 3.11 -15.83
N GLN A 33 7.77 3.33 -14.64
CA GLN A 33 7.86 4.61 -13.92
C GLN A 33 9.12 4.74 -13.06
N GLY A 34 9.96 3.70 -12.98
CA GLY A 34 11.16 3.69 -12.13
C GLY A 34 10.86 3.82 -10.63
N VAL A 35 9.69 3.37 -10.19
CA VAL A 35 9.26 3.42 -8.78
C VAL A 35 9.12 2.03 -8.19
N SER A 36 9.12 1.94 -6.86
CA SER A 36 8.81 0.67 -6.20
C SER A 36 7.33 0.33 -6.35
N LEU A 37 7.03 -0.98 -6.41
CA LEU A 37 5.66 -1.48 -6.44
C LEU A 37 4.83 -0.95 -5.27
N ASN A 38 5.43 -0.89 -4.08
CA ASN A 38 4.75 -0.42 -2.88
C ASN A 38 4.39 1.07 -2.98
N ARG A 39 5.26 1.90 -3.58
CA ARG A 39 4.96 3.33 -3.81
C ARG A 39 3.78 3.49 -4.78
N LEU A 40 3.79 2.74 -5.88
CA LEU A 40 2.71 2.79 -6.88
C LEU A 40 1.38 2.29 -6.32
N ALA A 41 1.41 1.21 -5.53
CA ALA A 41 0.23 0.68 -4.84
C ALA A 41 -0.32 1.67 -3.80
N SER A 42 0.53 2.25 -2.96
CA SER A 42 0.11 3.24 -1.97
C SER A 42 -0.49 4.49 -2.60
N ALA A 43 0.09 4.97 -3.71
CA ALA A 43 -0.47 6.10 -4.46
C ALA A 43 -1.86 5.80 -5.00
N LYS A 44 -2.08 4.59 -5.55
CA LYS A 44 -3.38 4.13 -6.07
C LYS A 44 -4.41 3.82 -4.98
N LEU A 45 -3.99 3.48 -3.76
CA LEU A 45 -4.89 3.21 -2.62
C LEU A 45 -5.29 4.48 -1.88
N ALA A 46 -4.46 5.52 -1.93
CA ALA A 46 -4.73 6.82 -1.31
C ALA A 46 -5.59 7.74 -2.20
N SER A 47 -5.68 7.43 -3.50
CA SER A 47 -6.54 8.11 -4.49
C SER A 47 -7.90 7.44 -4.60
#